data_AF-A0A2A7S545-F1
#
_entry.id   AF-A0A2A7S545-F1
#
_cell.length_a   1.000
_cell.length_b   1.000
_cell.length_c   1.000
_cell.angle_alpha   90.00
_cell.angle_beta   90.00
_cell.angle_gamma   90.00
#
_symmetry.space_group_name_H-M   'P 1'
#
loop_
_entity.id
_entity.type
_entity.pdbx_description
1 polymer ?
#
loop_
_entity_poly.entity_id
_entity_poly.type
_entity_poly.pdbx_seq_one_letter_code
_entity_poly.pdbx_strand_id
1 'polypeptide(L)'
;MRITLHLDSFARTRASDYAIVWIDTATRRWSREGHAGIELPAWGTLACENGGVRMMAQDKGSTHCSLEDLDLAAGSGPFEGQSGCAYWQPGGCREPVPGSWRVQCIDLSSTPPEHEVFTGQED
;
A
#
# COMPACT_ATOMS: atom_id res chain seq x y z
N MET A 1 13.01 6.18 -1.37
CA MET A 1 12.61 5.31 -0.25
C MET A 1 11.44 4.47 -0.71
N ARG A 2 11.57 3.15 -0.59
CA ARG A 2 10.53 2.18 -0.89
C ARG A 2 10.22 1.37 0.36
N ILE A 3 8.96 1.01 0.53
CA ILE A 3 8.47 0.32 1.72
C ILE A 3 7.69 -0.90 1.29
N THR A 4 8.00 -2.05 1.86
CA THR A 4 7.16 -3.25 1.74
C THR A 4 6.22 -3.32 2.93
N LEU A 5 4.92 -3.32 2.67
CA LEU A 5 3.90 -3.51 3.70
C LEU A 5 3.24 -4.88 3.57
N HIS A 6 3.03 -5.51 4.72
CA HIS A 6 2.07 -6.60 4.89
C HIS A 6 0.75 -6.00 5.32
N LEU A 7 -0.33 -6.37 4.64
CA LEU A 7 -1.68 -5.97 4.97
C LEU A 7 -2.50 -7.22 5.26
N ASP A 8 -3.24 -7.20 6.36
CA ASP A 8 -4.11 -8.29 6.80
C ASP A 8 -5.55 -7.79 6.93
N SER A 9 -6.51 -8.69 6.81
CA SER A 9 -7.92 -8.42 7.10
C SER A 9 -8.35 -9.16 8.36
N PHE A 10 -9.05 -8.47 9.26
CA PHE A 10 -9.74 -9.11 10.40
C PHE A 10 -11.10 -9.68 10.00
N ALA A 11 -11.43 -9.74 8.70
CA ALA A 11 -12.64 -10.41 8.22
C ALA A 11 -12.67 -11.83 8.79
N ARG A 12 -13.62 -12.07 9.70
CA ARG A 12 -13.70 -13.24 10.59
C ARG A 12 -13.90 -14.59 9.88
N THR A 13 -13.82 -14.63 8.55
CA THR A 13 -14.15 -15.79 7.72
C THR A 13 -12.92 -16.58 7.27
N ARG A 14 -11.73 -15.97 7.14
CA ARG A 14 -10.48 -16.68 6.82
C ARG A 14 -9.28 -16.02 7.51
N ALA A 15 -8.65 -16.74 8.44
CA ALA A 15 -7.51 -16.27 9.23
C ALA A 15 -6.19 -16.11 8.43
N SER A 16 -6.25 -16.02 7.10
CA SER A 16 -5.07 -16.06 6.23
C SER A 16 -5.19 -15.12 5.03
N ASP A 17 -6.15 -14.20 5.04
CA ASP A 17 -6.30 -13.22 3.96
C ASP A 17 -5.29 -12.09 4.15
N TYR A 18 -4.39 -11.93 3.18
CA TYR A 18 -3.33 -10.93 3.20
C TYR A 18 -3.08 -10.30 1.83
N ALA A 19 -2.40 -9.15 1.83
CA ALA A 19 -1.79 -8.56 0.66
C ALA A 19 -0.39 -8.02 1.01
N ILE A 20 0.58 -8.24 0.13
CA ILE A 20 1.89 -7.62 0.17
C ILE A 20 1.88 -6.50 -0.84
N VAL A 21 2.21 -5.30 -0.39
CA VAL A 21 2.29 -4.13 -1.27
C VAL A 21 3.63 -3.43 -1.14
N TRP A 22 4.11 -2.94 -2.26
CA TRP A 22 5.23 -2.02 -2.34
C TRP A 22 4.72 -0.60 -2.44
N ILE A 23 5.32 0.30 -1.67
CA ILE A 23 5.04 1.74 -1.68
C ILE A 23 6.31 2.47 -2.10
N ASP A 24 6.19 3.31 -3.12
CA ASP A 24 7.20 4.27 -3.50
C ASP A 24 6.79 5.65 -2.97
N THR A 25 7.52 6.15 -1.97
CA THR A 25 7.17 7.41 -1.29
C THR A 25 7.47 8.65 -2.14
N ALA A 26 8.39 8.55 -3.10
CA ALA A 26 8.76 9.65 -3.99
C ALA A 26 7.68 9.91 -5.04
N THR A 27 7.17 8.84 -5.66
CA THR A 27 6.13 8.91 -6.70
C THR A 27 4.71 8.80 -6.15
N ARG A 28 4.56 8.51 -4.86
CA ARG A 28 3.27 8.25 -4.18
C ARG A 28 2.45 7.18 -4.90
N ARG A 29 3.13 6.10 -5.30
CA ARG A 29 2.52 4.94 -5.95
C ARG A 29 2.65 3.72 -5.06
N TRP A 30 1.75 2.79 -5.29
CA TRP A 30 1.84 1.48 -4.69
C TRP A 30 1.59 0.40 -5.73
N SER A 31 2.21 -0.76 -5.56
CA SER A 31 1.97 -1.98 -6.35
C SER A 31 1.69 -3.15 -5.43
N ARG A 32 0.90 -4.11 -5.91
CA ARG A 32 0.65 -5.37 -5.23
C ARG A 32 1.64 -6.41 -5.71
N GLU A 33 2.43 -6.92 -4.78
CA GLU A 33 3.45 -7.94 -5.06
C GLU A 33 2.95 -9.36 -4.78
N GLY A 34 1.98 -9.51 -3.87
CA GLY A 34 1.40 -10.80 -3.51
C GLY A 34 0.09 -10.61 -2.76
N HIS A 35 -0.80 -11.62 -2.80
CA HIS A 35 -2.03 -11.61 -2.02
C HIS A 35 -2.63 -13.01 -1.91
N ALA A 36 -3.47 -13.19 -0.89
CA ALA A 36 -4.42 -14.28 -0.79
C ALA A 36 -5.71 -13.72 -0.17
N GLY A 37 -6.86 -13.97 -0.78
CA GLY A 37 -8.19 -13.60 -0.25
C GLY A 37 -8.53 -12.10 -0.24
N ILE A 38 -7.52 -11.21 -0.28
CA ILE A 38 -7.69 -9.77 -0.47
C ILE A 38 -7.56 -9.42 -1.94
N GLU A 39 -8.65 -8.95 -2.55
CA GLU A 39 -8.66 -8.48 -3.93
C GLU A 39 -8.28 -6.99 -3.98
N LEU A 40 -7.04 -6.72 -4.38
CA LEU A 40 -6.52 -5.38 -4.65
C LEU A 40 -6.13 -5.25 -6.13
N PRO A 41 -6.26 -4.05 -6.73
CA PRO A 41 -5.71 -3.81 -8.06
C PRO A 41 -4.18 -4.01 -8.05
N ALA A 42 -3.61 -4.25 -9.24
CA ALA A 42 -2.18 -4.53 -9.38
C ALA A 42 -1.30 -3.35 -8.94
N TRP A 43 -1.78 -2.12 -9.11
CA TRP A 43 -1.12 -0.91 -8.64
C TRP A 43 -2.12 0.24 -8.52
N GLY A 44 -1.71 1.31 -7.86
CA GLY A 44 -2.50 2.52 -7.71
C GLY A 44 -1.71 3.71 -7.18
N THR A 45 -2.42 4.68 -6.63
CA THR A 45 -1.84 5.93 -6.10
C THR A 45 -2.12 6.09 -4.61
N LEU A 46 -1.28 6.87 -3.94
CA LEU A 46 -1.36 7.16 -2.50
C LEU A 46 -1.78 8.61 -2.28
N ALA A 47 -2.72 8.82 -1.36
CA ALA A 47 -3.01 10.13 -0.78
C ALA A 47 -2.60 10.11 0.69
N CYS A 48 -1.74 11.05 1.09
CA CYS A 48 -1.35 11.23 2.48
C CYS A 48 -2.24 12.34 3.07
N GLU A 49 -3.09 12.01 4.03
CA GLU A 49 -4.02 12.95 4.67
C GLU A 49 -4.12 12.63 6.17
N ASN A 50 -4.17 13.66 7.01
CA ASN A 50 -4.38 13.56 8.45
C ASN A 50 -3.45 12.58 9.20
N GLY A 51 -2.18 12.45 8.76
CA GLY A 51 -1.20 11.54 9.39
C GLY A 51 -1.38 10.07 9.03
N GLY A 52 -2.25 9.76 8.07
CA GLY A 52 -2.41 8.42 7.50
C GLY A 52 -2.26 8.42 5.98
N VAL A 53 -2.40 7.22 5.40
CA VAL A 53 -2.27 6.98 3.97
C VAL A 53 -3.53 6.30 3.42
N ARG A 54 -4.04 6.81 2.31
CA ARG A 54 -5.11 6.15 1.55
C ARG A 54 -4.56 5.56 0.27
N MET A 55 -4.83 4.28 0.06
CA MET A 55 -4.56 3.55 -1.17
C MET A 55 -5.76 3.66 -2.10
N MET A 56 -5.55 4.33 -3.22
CA MET A 56 -6.55 4.51 -4.27
C MET A 56 -6.19 3.68 -5.49
N ALA A 57 -7.20 3.26 -6.26
CA ALA A 57 -6.98 2.66 -7.57
C ALA A 57 -6.38 3.66 -8.58
N GLN A 58 -5.98 3.13 -9.73
CA GLN A 58 -5.35 3.87 -10.82
C GLN A 58 -6.22 5.01 -11.34
N ASP A 59 -7.53 4.83 -11.33
CA ASP A 59 -8.54 5.79 -11.77
C ASP A 59 -8.88 6.86 -10.71
N LYS A 60 -8.27 6.78 -9.51
CA LYS A 60 -8.47 7.70 -8.36
C LYS A 60 -9.93 7.81 -7.85
N GLY A 61 -10.86 7.02 -8.38
CA GLY A 61 -12.28 7.12 -8.05
C GLY A 61 -12.68 6.39 -6.78
N SER A 62 -11.93 5.35 -6.39
CA SER A 62 -12.25 4.51 -5.22
C SER A 62 -11.05 4.34 -4.29
N THR A 63 -11.23 4.72 -3.03
CA THR A 63 -10.34 4.32 -1.94
C THR A 63 -10.57 2.84 -1.66
N HIS A 64 -9.50 2.04 -1.66
CA HIS A 64 -9.57 0.61 -1.35
C HIS A 64 -9.14 0.30 0.08
N CYS A 65 -8.18 1.05 0.60
CA CYS A 65 -7.62 0.81 1.92
C CYS A 65 -7.15 2.13 2.52
N SER A 66 -7.46 2.35 3.79
CA SER A 66 -6.88 3.42 4.60
C SER A 66 -5.93 2.80 5.63
N LEU A 67 -4.73 3.35 5.72
CA LEU A 67 -3.66 2.96 6.63
C LEU A 67 -3.51 4.09 7.66
N GLU A 68 -4.08 3.89 8.85
CA GLU A 68 -3.99 4.89 9.93
C GLU A 68 -2.59 4.85 10.55
N ASP A 69 -2.13 6.01 11.05
CA ASP A 69 -0.82 6.20 11.71
C ASP A 69 0.41 5.86 10.84
N LEU A 70 0.21 5.61 9.54
CA LEU A 70 1.29 5.52 8.57
C LEU A 70 1.58 6.91 8.00
N ASP A 71 2.48 7.65 8.63
CA ASP A 71 2.88 8.97 8.15
C ASP A 71 4.10 8.86 7.21
N LEU A 72 3.85 8.99 5.90
CA LEU A 72 4.90 9.06 4.88
C LEU A 72 5.48 10.47 4.68
N ALA A 73 4.86 11.49 5.29
CA ALA A 73 5.28 12.89 5.20
C ALA A 73 6.11 13.33 6.43
N ALA A 74 6.01 12.62 7.56
CA ALA A 74 6.86 12.84 8.72
C ALA A 74 8.34 12.65 8.35
N GLY A 75 9.18 13.62 8.72
CA GLY A 75 10.63 13.58 8.46
C GLY A 75 11.38 12.43 9.14
N SER A 76 10.75 11.74 10.10
CA SER A 76 11.29 10.51 10.72
C SER A 76 10.99 9.25 9.91
N GLY A 77 10.05 9.30 8.97
CA GLY A 77 9.58 8.17 8.17
C GLY A 77 8.99 7.01 8.99
N PRO A 78 8.35 6.05 8.33
CA PRO A 78 8.07 4.77 8.96
C PRO A 78 9.36 3.99 9.25
N PHE A 79 9.30 3.02 10.16
CA PHE A 79 10.42 2.12 10.50
C PHE A 79 10.03 0.64 10.35
N GLU A 80 11.02 -0.24 10.18
CA GLU A 80 10.77 -1.69 10.06
C GLU A 80 10.10 -2.26 11.31
N GLY A 81 9.07 -3.09 11.10
CA GLY A 81 8.28 -3.66 12.19
C GLY A 81 7.17 -2.76 12.71
N GLN A 82 7.12 -1.48 12.31
CA GLN A 82 5.99 -0.60 12.64
C GLN A 82 4.68 -1.20 12.12
N SER A 83 3.62 -1.07 12.89
CA SER A 83 2.30 -1.60 12.53
C SER A 83 1.19 -0.69 13.02
N GLY A 84 0.05 -0.74 12.34
CA GLY A 84 -1.13 0.04 12.69
C GLY A 84 -2.41 -0.57 12.12
N CYS A 85 -3.50 0.17 12.24
CA CYS A 85 -4.81 -0.26 11.75
C CYS A 85 -4.96 0.00 10.25
N ALA A 86 -5.44 -1.00 9.52
CA ALA A 86 -5.89 -0.85 8.15
C ALA A 86 -7.41 -0.92 8.10
N TYR A 87 -8.03 -0.15 7.21
CA TYR A 87 -9.47 -0.17 6.98
C TYR A 87 -9.73 -0.40 5.50
N TRP A 88 -10.25 -1.58 5.18
CA TRP A 88 -10.57 -1.98 3.83
C TRP A 88 -11.93 -1.47 3.42
N GLN A 89 -12.03 -0.89 2.23
CA GLN A 89 -13.28 -0.45 1.64
C GLN A 89 -13.59 -1.36 0.44
N PRO A 90 -14.13 -2.57 0.66
CA PRO A 90 -14.54 -3.43 -0.43
C PRO A 90 -15.66 -2.77 -1.23
N GLY A 91 -15.55 -2.79 -2.56
CA GLY A 91 -16.51 -2.17 -3.45
C GLY A 91 -17.93 -2.66 -3.16
N GLY A 92 -18.83 -1.74 -2.81
CA GLY A 92 -20.23 -2.03 -2.54
C GLY A 92 -20.58 -2.33 -1.08
N CYS A 93 -19.62 -2.40 -0.15
CA CYS A 93 -19.92 -2.53 1.28
C CYS A 93 -19.98 -1.15 1.96
N ARG A 94 -20.98 -0.96 2.83
CA ARG A 94 -21.18 0.32 3.55
C ARG A 94 -20.22 0.51 4.71
N GLU A 95 -19.76 -0.58 5.32
CA GLU A 95 -18.86 -0.54 6.47
C GLU A 95 -17.45 -0.98 6.07
N PRO A 96 -16.40 -0.23 6.47
CA PRO A 96 -15.04 -0.65 6.24
C PRO A 96 -14.73 -1.90 7.06
N VAL A 97 -14.01 -2.83 6.45
CA VAL A 97 -13.55 -4.05 7.13
C VAL A 97 -12.23 -3.73 7.83
N PRO A 98 -12.13 -3.90 9.16
CA PRO A 98 -10.89 -3.63 9.87
C PRO A 98 -9.81 -4.65 9.50
N GLY A 99 -8.57 -4.23 9.57
CA GLY A 99 -7.37 -4.98 9.26
C GLY A 99 -6.17 -4.40 10.01
N SER A 100 -4.99 -4.92 9.69
CA SER A 100 -3.73 -4.36 10.18
C SER A 100 -2.74 -4.21 9.05
N TRP A 101 -1.88 -3.20 9.16
CA TRP A 101 -0.70 -3.09 8.31
C TRP A 101 0.56 -3.25 9.15
N ARG A 102 1.63 -3.75 8.53
CA ARG A 102 2.97 -3.84 9.11
C ARG A 102 4.02 -3.54 8.06
N VAL A 103 5.00 -2.72 8.41
CA VAL A 103 6.22 -2.52 7.61
C VAL A 103 7.11 -3.75 7.77
N GLN A 104 7.33 -4.47 6.67
CA GLN A 104 8.25 -5.61 6.66
C GLN A 104 9.68 -5.19 6.34
N CYS A 105 9.84 -4.25 5.40
CA CYS A 105 11.14 -3.86 4.88
C CYS A 105 11.11 -2.40 4.44
N ILE A 106 12.20 -1.69 4.70
CA ILE A 106 12.43 -0.35 4.20
C ILE A 106 13.69 -0.34 3.36
N ASP A 107 13.50 -0.06 2.08
CA ASP A 107 14.57 0.19 1.15
C ASP A 107 14.82 1.71 1.08
N LEU A 108 15.87 2.16 1.75
CA LEU A 108 16.34 3.55 1.71
C LEU A 108 17.19 3.83 0.47
N SER A 109 17.50 2.81 -0.33
CA SER A 109 18.31 3.00 -1.51
C SER A 109 17.59 3.94 -2.48
N SER A 110 18.28 5.02 -2.82
CA SER A 110 17.95 5.85 -3.99
C SER A 110 18.76 5.33 -5.17
N THR A 111 18.91 4.01 -5.29
CA THR A 111 19.52 3.43 -6.48
C THR A 111 18.57 3.77 -7.63
N PRO A 112 19.05 4.51 -8.66
CA PRO A 112 18.28 4.58 -9.89
C PRO A 112 18.01 3.13 -10.33
N PRO A 113 16.83 2.86 -10.92
CA PRO A 113 16.54 1.52 -11.41
C PRO A 113 17.70 1.11 -12.33
N GLU A 114 18.41 0.03 -12.00
CA GLU A 114 19.50 -0.46 -12.86
C GLU A 114 18.97 -0.81 -14.26
N HIS A 115 17.66 -1.04 -14.39
CA HIS A 115 16.91 -1.12 -15.63
C HIS A 115 15.88 0.02 -15.76
N GLU A 116 16.34 1.23 -16.12
CA GLU A 116 15.48 2.26 -16.74
C GLU A 116 15.26 1.97 -18.24
N VAL A 117 15.05 0.69 -18.61
CA VAL A 117 14.66 0.30 -19.97
C VAL A 117 13.13 0.17 -19.99
N PHE A 118 12.45 1.30 -19.88
CA PHE A 118 11.13 1.46 -20.48
C PHE A 118 11.33 2.05 -21.88
N THR A 119 11.98 1.30 -22.79
CA THR A 119 11.94 1.65 -24.22
C THR A 119 10.62 1.16 -24.79
N GLY A 120 9.56 1.93 -24.52
CA GLY A 120 8.44 2.00 -25.45
C GLY A 120 8.83 2.96 -26.57
N GLN A 121 9.59 2.47 -27.55
CA GLN A 121 9.62 3.07 -28.88
C GLN A 121 10.03 2.00 -29.90
N GLU A 122 9.02 1.34 -30.46
CA GLU A 122 9.13 0.69 -31.76
C GLU A 122 8.29 1.54 -32.73
N ASP A 123 8.93 1.86 -33.84
CA ASP A 123 8.51 2.70 -34.98
C ASP A 123 7.17 2.27 -35.61
#